data_AF-A0A552IQP4-F1
#
_entry.id   AF-A0A552IQP4-F1
#
_cell.length_a   1.000
_cell.length_b   1.000
_cell.length_c   1.000
_cell.angle_alpha   90.00
_cell.angle_beta   90.00
_cell.angle_gamma   90.00
#
_symmetry.space_group_name_H-M   'P 1'
#
loop_
_entity.id
_entity.type
_entity.pdbx_description
1 polymer ?
#
loop_
_entity_poly.entity_id
_entity_poly.type
_entity_poly.pdbx_seq_one_letter_code
_entity_poly.pdbx_strand_id
1 'polypeptide(L)'
;MEKKISQTVKEVKREHPEARVEAWAEDEHRIGLKPINRIIWVQKGENPIADVNWKFEWLWLVGFVHPQSGETYWWIVPKLNLEVFGEILADFAEHFRLGAQRRVVLALDQASFHTSEQLS
;
A
#
# COMPACT_ATOMS: atom_id res chain seq x y z
N MET A 1 -2.08 9.03 14.19
CA MET A 1 -0.99 8.22 13.60
C MET A 1 0.35 8.95 13.61
N GLU A 2 0.43 10.20 13.14
CA GLU A 2 1.69 10.96 13.02
C GLU A 2 2.58 10.98 14.29
N LYS A 3 1.98 11.15 15.48
CA LYS A 3 2.73 11.16 16.74
C LYS A 3 3.44 9.84 17.04
N LYS A 4 2.85 8.70 16.67
CA LYS A 4 3.41 7.36 16.94
C LYS A 4 4.59 7.06 16.01
N ILE A 5 4.44 7.32 14.72
CA ILE A 5 5.52 7.12 13.74
C ILE A 5 6.73 8.00 14.07
N SER A 6 6.50 9.27 14.43
CA SER A 6 7.59 10.16 14.83
C SER A 6 8.34 9.68 16.09
N GLN A 7 7.64 9.07 17.04
CA GLN A 7 8.27 8.45 18.21
C GLN A 7 9.11 7.23 17.81
N THR A 8 8.56 6.32 17.01
CA THR A 8 9.28 5.12 16.54
C THR A 8 10.53 5.49 15.74
N VAL A 9 10.47 6.50 14.87
CA VAL A 9 11.65 6.99 14.14
C VAL A 9 12.74 7.47 15.11
N LYS A 10 12.37 8.19 16.17
CA LYS A 10 13.32 8.65 17.19
C LYS A 10 13.93 7.48 17.98
N GLU A 11 13.14 6.47 18.30
CA GLU A 11 13.59 5.26 18.99
C GLU A 11 14.59 4.48 18.15
N VAL A 12 14.25 4.19 16.89
CA VAL A 12 15.15 3.50 15.94
C VAL A 12 16.41 4.31 15.69
N LYS A 13 16.31 5.65 15.62
CA LYS A 13 17.49 6.53 15.49
C LYS A 13 18.38 6.51 16.73
N ARG A 14 17.81 6.33 17.93
CA ARG A 14 18.59 6.18 19.18
C ARG A 14 19.32 4.84 19.24
N GLU A 15 18.70 3.77 18.74
CA GLU A 15 19.30 2.43 18.67
C GLU A 15 20.35 2.31 17.57
N HIS A 16 20.21 3.10 16.50
CA HIS A 16 21.14 3.16 15.38
C HIS A 16 21.58 4.61 15.09
N PRO A 17 22.45 5.21 15.93
CA PRO A 17 22.84 6.62 15.82
C PRO A 17 23.49 6.96 14.47
N GLU A 18 24.27 6.05 13.91
CA GLU A 18 24.99 6.23 12.64
C GLU A 18 24.10 6.01 11.40
N ALA A 19 22.93 5.38 11.56
CA ALA A 19 22.05 5.09 10.43
C ALA A 19 21.18 6.30 10.08
N ARG A 20 20.97 6.55 8.79
CA ARG A 20 19.87 7.42 8.32
C ARG A 20 18.56 6.67 8.54
N VAL A 21 17.64 7.28 9.30
CA VAL A 21 16.32 6.69 9.58
C VAL A 21 15.25 7.57 8.96
N GLU A 22 14.38 6.98 8.13
CA GLU A 22 13.34 7.68 7.37
C GLU A 22 11.97 7.06 7.63
N ALA A 23 10.91 7.85 7.52
CA ALA A 23 9.54 7.36 7.62
C ALA A 23 8.95 7.19 6.22
N TRP A 24 8.41 6.02 5.92
CA TRP A 24 7.67 5.75 4.69
C TRP A 24 6.26 5.29 5.05
N ALA A 25 5.32 5.49 4.13
CA ALA A 25 3.97 4.94 4.25
C ALA A 25 3.70 4.02 3.06
N GLU A 26 2.93 2.98 3.29
CA GLU A 26 2.50 2.02 2.28
C GLU A 26 0.98 1.83 2.38
N ASP A 27 0.35 1.60 1.22
CA ASP A 27 -1.07 1.29 1.11
C ASP A 27 -1.34 0.51 -0.18
N GLU A 28 -2.42 -0.28 -0.19
CA GLU A 28 -2.82 -1.11 -1.31
C GLU A 28 -4.17 -0.73 -1.91
N HIS A 29 -4.22 -0.67 -3.25
CA HIS A 29 -5.41 -0.32 -3.99
C HIS A 29 -5.78 -1.38 -5.03
N ARG A 30 -7.07 -1.75 -5.09
CA ARG A 30 -7.58 -2.64 -6.14
C ARG A 30 -7.98 -1.86 -7.38
N ILE A 31 -7.36 -2.19 -8.50
CA ILE A 31 -7.66 -1.62 -9.82
C ILE A 31 -8.30 -2.71 -10.67
N GLY A 32 -9.49 -2.49 -11.21
CA GLY A 32 -10.09 -3.49 -12.08
C GLY A 32 -11.58 -3.33 -12.29
N LEU A 33 -12.19 -4.42 -12.73
CA LEU A 33 -13.60 -4.47 -13.08
C LEU A 33 -14.43 -4.45 -11.79
N LYS A 34 -14.95 -3.25 -11.49
CA LYS A 34 -16.09 -3.03 -10.62
C LYS A 34 -17.28 -2.67 -11.48
N PRO A 35 -18.47 -3.24 -11.27
CA PRO A 35 -19.68 -2.67 -11.83
C PRO A 35 -19.83 -1.22 -11.36
N ILE A 36 -19.85 -0.28 -12.30
CA ILE A 36 -20.09 1.14 -12.05
C ILE A 36 -21.51 1.44 -12.51
N ASN A 37 -22.30 2.03 -11.61
CA ASN A 37 -23.63 2.53 -11.97
C ASN A 37 -23.48 3.70 -12.94
N ARG A 38 -24.18 3.63 -14.08
CA ARG A 38 -24.20 4.69 -15.08
C ARG A 38 -25.51 5.45 -15.01
N ILE A 39 -25.46 6.75 -15.28
CA ILE A 39 -26.65 7.59 -15.41
C ILE A 39 -27.13 7.49 -16.85
N ILE A 40 -28.42 7.22 -17.03
CA ILE A 40 -29.09 7.28 -18.32
C ILE A 40 -30.34 8.16 -18.20
N TRP A 41 -30.68 8.85 -19.27
CA TRP A 41 -31.93 9.61 -19.36
C TRP A 41 -33.05 8.67 -19.79
N VAL A 42 -34.17 8.71 -19.07
CA VAL A 42 -35.37 7.93 -19.38
C VAL A 42 -36.59 8.82 -19.41
N GLN A 43 -37.63 8.38 -20.12
CA GLN A 43 -38.89 9.10 -20.15
C GLN A 43 -39.51 9.10 -18.74
N LYS A 44 -40.13 10.23 -18.38
CA LYS A 44 -40.80 10.38 -17.08
C LYS A 44 -41.88 9.31 -16.91
N GLY A 45 -41.75 8.50 -15.86
CA GLY A 45 -42.67 7.40 -15.55
C GLY A 45 -42.15 6.02 -15.96
N GLU A 46 -41.02 5.94 -16.67
CA GLU A 46 -40.39 4.67 -17.03
C GLU A 46 -39.29 4.27 -16.04
N ASN A 47 -39.24 2.97 -15.73
CA ASN A 47 -38.17 2.38 -14.92
C ASN A 47 -37.23 1.61 -15.86
N PRO A 48 -35.99 2.08 -16.08
CA PRO A 48 -35.04 1.35 -16.90
C PRO A 48 -34.58 0.06 -16.20
N ILE A 49 -34.46 -1.01 -16.98
CA ILE A 49 -33.78 -2.24 -16.58
C ILE A 49 -32.41 -2.23 -17.25
N ALA A 50 -31.36 -2.42 -16.45
CA ALA A 50 -29.99 -2.48 -16.94
C ALA A 50 -29.40 -3.88 -16.69
N ASP A 51 -28.83 -4.47 -17.73
CA ASP A 51 -28.04 -5.68 -17.60
C ASP A 51 -26.68 -5.33 -16.96
N VAL A 52 -26.49 -5.80 -15.72
CA VAL A 52 -25.23 -5.59 -15.00
C VAL A 52 -24.41 -6.86 -15.07
N ASN A 53 -23.24 -6.78 -15.71
CA ASN A 53 -22.25 -7.85 -15.70
C ASN A 53 -21.39 -7.77 -14.44
N TRP A 54 -21.78 -8.50 -13.39
CA TRP A 54 -21.10 -8.54 -12.09
C TRP A 54 -19.81 -9.37 -12.14
N LYS A 55 -18.76 -8.82 -12.74
CA LYS A 55 -17.40 -9.37 -12.67
C LYS A 55 -16.58 -8.59 -11.64
N PHE A 56 -15.89 -9.31 -10.77
CA PHE A 56 -14.99 -8.77 -9.76
C PHE A 56 -13.58 -9.27 -10.02
N GLU A 57 -12.96 -8.68 -11.03
CA GLU A 57 -11.59 -8.99 -11.44
C GLU A 57 -10.70 -7.80 -11.12
N TRP A 58 -9.62 -8.03 -10.39
CA TRP A 58 -8.79 -6.97 -9.82
C TRP A 58 -7.31 -7.27 -10.00
N LEU A 59 -6.56 -6.22 -10.29
CA LEU A 59 -5.13 -6.12 -10.00
C LEU A 59 -4.96 -5.36 -8.69
N TRP A 60 -3.85 -5.59 -8.02
CA TRP A 60 -3.45 -4.88 -6.81
C TRP A 60 -2.32 -3.94 -7.15
N LEU A 61 -2.51 -2.66 -6.86
CA LEU A 61 -1.46 -1.65 -6.80
C LEU A 61 -0.98 -1.57 -5.36
N VAL A 62 0.28 -1.90 -5.12
CA VAL A 62 0.95 -1.74 -3.84
C VAL A 62 1.82 -0.49 -3.96
N GLY A 63 1.62 0.50 -3.11
CA GLY A 63 2.26 1.81 -3.25
C GLY A 63 2.97 2.25 -1.98
N PHE A 64 4.21 2.72 -2.12
CA PHE A 64 5.03 3.30 -1.06
C PHE A 64 5.24 4.78 -1.34
N VAL A 65 5.19 5.61 -0.30
CA VAL A 65 5.47 7.04 -0.39
C VAL A 65 6.38 7.50 0.76
N HIS A 66 7.38 8.31 0.41
CA HIS A 66 8.16 9.07 1.38
C HIS A 66 7.49 10.45 1.59
N PRO A 67 6.82 10.70 2.72
CA PRO A 67 5.98 11.89 2.88
C PRO A 67 6.74 13.21 2.76
N GLN A 68 8.02 13.23 3.14
CA GLN A 68 8.83 14.46 3.12
C GLN A 68 9.30 14.87 1.73
N SER A 69 9.64 13.92 0.85
CA SER A 69 10.11 14.24 -0.51
C SER A 69 9.05 14.04 -1.60
N GLY A 70 7.99 13.28 -1.31
CA GLY A 70 7.03 12.82 -2.31
C GLY A 70 7.57 11.71 -3.22
N GLU A 71 8.72 11.12 -2.88
CA GLU A 71 9.27 9.97 -3.61
C GLU A 71 8.36 8.76 -3.45
N THR A 72 8.16 8.01 -4.54
CA THR A 72 7.22 6.88 -4.57
C THR A 72 7.86 5.63 -5.15
N TYR A 73 7.45 4.47 -4.65
CA TYR A 73 7.78 3.15 -5.20
C TYR A 73 6.50 2.32 -5.30
N TRP A 74 6.33 1.49 -6.32
CA TRP A 74 5.07 0.76 -6.48
C TRP A 74 5.16 -0.47 -7.37
N TRP A 75 4.21 -1.38 -7.16
CA TRP A 75 4.03 -2.62 -7.91
C TRP A 75 2.58 -2.80 -8.35
N ILE A 76 2.36 -3.39 -9.52
CA ILE A 76 1.05 -3.90 -9.94
C ILE A 76 1.13 -5.41 -10.04
N VAL A 77 0.35 -6.12 -9.23
CA VAL A 77 0.36 -7.58 -9.16
C VAL A 77 -1.05 -8.15 -9.36
N PRO A 78 -1.18 -9.34 -9.97
CA PRO A 78 -2.49 -9.96 -10.20
C PRO A 78 -3.15 -10.48 -8.92
N LYS A 79 -2.36 -10.73 -7.86
CA LYS A 79 -2.80 -11.23 -6.57
C LYS A 79 -1.89 -10.67 -5.48
N LEU A 80 -2.44 -10.36 -4.32
CA LEU A 80 -1.70 -9.94 -3.15
C LEU A 80 -1.96 -10.91 -1.99
N ASN A 81 -0.90 -11.55 -1.52
CA ASN A 81 -0.86 -12.41 -0.34
C ASN A 81 0.45 -12.13 0.41
N LEU A 82 0.64 -12.77 1.57
CA LEU A 82 1.83 -12.53 2.41
C LEU A 82 3.16 -12.82 1.69
N GLU A 83 3.20 -13.85 0.86
CA GLU A 83 4.41 -14.24 0.10
C GLU A 83 4.78 -13.17 -0.92
N VAL A 84 3.83 -12.76 -1.77
CA VAL A 84 4.03 -11.70 -2.77
C VAL A 84 4.36 -10.37 -2.08
N PHE A 85 3.72 -10.05 -0.95
CA PHE A 85 4.03 -8.84 -0.20
C PHE A 85 5.45 -8.87 0.37
N GLY A 86 5.90 -10.02 0.88
CA GLY A 86 7.29 -10.22 1.32
C GLY A 86 8.31 -10.01 0.20
N GLU A 87 8.03 -10.52 -1.00
CA GLU A 87 8.88 -10.27 -2.18
C GLU A 87 8.93 -8.78 -2.55
N ILE A 88 7.80 -8.08 -2.52
CA ILE A 88 7.73 -6.64 -2.76
C ILE A 88 8.55 -5.86 -1.72
N LEU A 89 8.47 -6.24 -0.44
CA LEU A 89 9.26 -5.61 0.62
C LEU A 89 10.77 -5.87 0.48
N ALA A 90 11.15 -7.09 0.07
CA ALA A 90 12.55 -7.43 -0.17
C ALA A 90 13.13 -6.59 -1.32
N ASP A 91 12.37 -6.48 -2.41
CA ASP A 91 12.73 -5.67 -3.57
C ASP A 91 12.75 -4.16 -3.23
N PHE A 92 11.79 -3.66 -2.44
CA PHE A 92 11.83 -2.29 -1.91
C PHE A 92 13.10 -2.04 -1.07
N ALA A 93 13.46 -3.00 -0.21
CA ALA A 93 14.65 -2.90 0.62
C ALA A 93 15.94 -2.89 -0.22
N GLU A 94 16.00 -3.72 -1.26
CA GLU A 94 17.12 -3.75 -2.21
C GLU A 94 17.21 -2.44 -3.01
N HIS A 95 16.09 -1.98 -3.57
CA HIS A 95 15.99 -0.76 -4.37
C HIS A 95 16.54 0.46 -3.61
N PHE A 96 16.12 0.62 -2.36
CA PHE A 96 16.56 1.73 -1.51
C PHE A 96 17.86 1.46 -0.73
N ARG A 97 18.46 0.28 -0.92
CA ARG A 97 19.68 -0.19 -0.25
C ARG A 97 19.58 -0.08 1.26
N LEU A 98 18.46 -0.57 1.80
CA LEU A 98 18.23 -0.60 3.24
C LEU A 98 19.21 -1.57 3.92
N GLY A 99 19.62 -1.23 5.14
CA GLY A 99 20.63 -1.98 5.88
C GLY A 99 21.18 -1.19 7.06
N ALA A 100 22.43 -1.48 7.45
CA ALA A 100 23.03 -0.89 8.64
C ALA A 100 23.11 0.66 8.60
N GLN A 101 23.31 1.24 7.42
CA GLN A 101 23.49 2.69 7.23
C GLN A 101 22.19 3.43 6.87
N ARG A 102 21.16 2.73 6.41
CA ARG A 102 19.88 3.31 6.01
C ARG A 102 18.72 2.41 6.45
N ARG A 103 17.83 2.95 7.26
CA ARG A 103 16.68 2.24 7.82
C ARG A 103 15.40 3.00 7.54
N VAL A 104 14.32 2.25 7.35
CA VAL A 104 12.99 2.80 7.12
C VAL A 104 12.05 2.33 8.23
N VAL A 105 11.32 3.27 8.82
CA VAL A 105 10.12 2.98 9.60
C VAL A 105 8.95 3.04 8.64
N LEU A 106 8.45 1.87 8.26
CA LEU A 106 7.34 1.74 7.33
C LEU A 106 6.01 1.74 8.10
N ALA A 107 5.12 2.67 7.74
CA ALA A 107 3.77 2.70 8.24
C ALA A 107 2.88 1.84 7.36
N LEU A 108 2.42 0.72 7.92
CA LEU A 108 1.46 -0.20 7.32
C LEU A 108 0.07 0.01 7.94
N ASP A 109 -0.98 -0.27 7.18
CA ASP A 109 -2.33 -0.34 7.72
C ASP A 109 -2.55 -1.65 8.52
N GLN A 110 -3.72 -1.85 9.13
CA GLN A 110 -4.02 -3.04 9.93
C GLN A 110 -4.65 -4.17 9.11
N ALA A 111 -4.40 -4.25 7.79
CA ALA A 111 -4.84 -5.39 7.02
C ALA A 111 -4.21 -6.69 7.55
N SER A 112 -4.97 -7.78 7.44
CA SER A 112 -4.67 -9.06 8.11
C SER A 112 -3.34 -9.71 7.69
N PHE A 113 -2.72 -9.25 6.60
CA PHE A 113 -1.41 -9.73 6.13
C PHE A 113 -0.24 -8.89 6.65
N HIS A 114 -0.47 -7.68 7.17
CA HIS A 114 0.55 -6.82 7.79
C HIS A 114 0.94 -7.23 9.22
N THR A 115 0.18 -8.15 9.84
CA THR A 115 0.33 -8.54 11.25
C THR A 115 0.98 -9.90 11.46
N SER A 116 1.52 -10.53 10.41
CA SER A 116 2.26 -11.79 10.55
C SER A 116 3.62 -11.55 11.21
N GLU A 117 3.96 -12.34 12.23
CA GLU A 117 5.29 -12.36 12.88
C GLU A 117 6.44 -12.70 11.91
N GLN A 118 6.13 -13.08 10.67
CA GLN A 118 7.09 -13.42 9.61
C GLN A 118 7.62 -12.21 8.83
N LEU A 119 7.12 -10.99 9.07
CA LEU A 119 7.56 -9.77 8.37
C LEU A 119 8.74 -9.03 9.05
N SER A 120 9.47 -9.70 9.94
CA SER A 120 10.61 -9.15 10.70
C SER A 120 11.92 -9.09 9.91
#